data_AF-X1H6S5-F1
#
_entry.id   AF-X1H6S5-F1
#
_cell.length_a   1.000
_cell.length_b   1.000
_cell.length_c   1.000
_cell.angle_alpha   90.00
_cell.angle_beta   90.00
_cell.angle_gamma   90.00
#
_symmetry.space_group_name_H-M   'P 1'
#
loop_
_entity.id
_entity.type
_entity.pdbx_description
1 polymer ?
#
loop_
_entity_poly.entity_id
_entity_poly.type
_entity_poly.pdbx_seq_one_letter_code
_entity_poly.pdbx_strand_id
1 'polypeptide(L)'
;MSTEVPAEDYDIVVFENKFPSLQQDLPEVIKKNYKFFKYGKAQGICEVVLFTSDHDGIMSRKPLSRYIKLVKVWRDRYRELGAKDFIDYVFIFENKGEEVGVTLHHPHGQIYAYPFIPPIIEQELDSSKE
;
A
#
# COMPACT_ATOMS: atom_id res chain seq x y z
N MET A 1 19.27 -13.41 -9.56
CA MET A 1 18.75 -12.08 -9.13
C MET A 1 18.31 -12.22 -7.69
N SER A 2 18.69 -11.29 -6.80
CA SER A 2 18.20 -11.30 -5.42
C SER A 2 16.72 -10.87 -5.43
N THR A 3 15.86 -11.70 -4.84
CA THR A 3 14.44 -11.44 -4.61
C THR A 3 14.27 -10.86 -3.20
N GLU A 4 13.28 -9.98 -3.01
CA GLU A 4 12.90 -9.45 -1.69
C GLU A 4 12.33 -10.53 -0.77
N VAL A 5 11.97 -11.69 -1.34
CA VAL A 5 11.41 -12.82 -0.59
C VAL A 5 12.44 -13.96 -0.55
N PRO A 6 13.11 -14.20 0.60
CA PRO A 6 14.21 -15.14 0.69
C PRO A 6 13.78 -16.61 0.71
N ALA A 7 12.49 -16.90 0.96
CA ALA A 7 11.94 -18.25 1.00
C ALA A 7 11.03 -18.50 -0.20
N GLU A 8 11.14 -19.68 -0.81
CA GLU A 8 10.27 -20.06 -1.95
C GLU A 8 8.87 -20.48 -1.50
N ASP A 9 8.72 -21.06 -0.31
CA ASP A 9 7.44 -21.49 0.26
C ASP A 9 6.99 -20.59 1.42
N TYR A 10 6.32 -19.49 1.07
CA TYR A 10 5.72 -18.57 2.03
C TYR A 10 4.19 -18.55 1.92
N ASP A 11 3.55 -18.15 3.01
CA ASP A 11 2.10 -18.00 3.05
C ASP A 11 1.67 -16.65 2.45
N ILE A 12 1.94 -15.55 3.17
CA ILE A 12 1.74 -14.17 2.74
C ILE A 12 2.95 -13.38 3.21
N VAL A 13 3.53 -12.55 2.35
CA VAL A 13 4.70 -11.74 2.68
C VAL A 13 4.39 -10.27 2.39
N VAL A 14 4.86 -9.40 3.29
CA VAL A 14 4.80 -7.95 3.14
C VAL A 14 6.21 -7.39 3.18
N PHE A 15 6.54 -6.52 2.24
CA PHE A 15 7.83 -5.82 2.19
C PHE A 15 7.66 -4.41 1.61
N GLU A 16 8.62 -3.53 1.89
CA GLU A 16 8.63 -2.18 1.32
C GLU A 16 8.83 -2.22 -0.20
N ASN A 17 8.06 -1.42 -0.91
CA ASN A 17 8.13 -1.33 -2.36
C ASN A 17 9.52 -0.80 -2.78
N LYS A 18 10.19 -1.51 -3.69
CA LYS A 18 11.51 -1.13 -4.24
C LYS A 18 11.51 0.19 -5.00
N PHE A 19 10.36 0.58 -5.56
CA PHE A 19 10.16 1.84 -6.29
C PHE A 19 8.99 2.61 -5.66
N PRO A 20 9.15 3.09 -4.42
CA PRO A 20 8.03 3.62 -3.67
C PRO A 20 7.68 5.04 -4.13
N SER A 21 6.39 5.35 -4.22
CA SER A 21 5.93 6.72 -4.54
C SER A 21 6.06 7.67 -3.35
N LEU A 22 6.15 7.12 -2.13
CA LEU A 22 6.29 7.84 -0.86
C LEU A 22 7.50 7.29 -0.10
N GLN A 23 8.24 8.13 0.61
CA GLN A 23 9.44 7.72 1.35
C GLN A 23 9.41 8.21 2.79
N GLN A 24 9.95 7.42 3.73
CA GLN A 24 9.96 7.77 5.16
C GLN A 24 10.85 8.97 5.44
N ASP A 25 12.09 8.91 4.92
CA ASP A 25 13.11 9.93 5.13
C ASP A 25 13.29 10.78 3.87
N LEU A 26 12.67 11.96 3.87
CA LEU A 26 12.84 12.95 2.82
C LEU A 26 13.46 14.24 3.36
N PRO A 27 14.41 14.84 2.61
CA PRO A 27 14.97 16.13 2.98
C PRO A 27 13.86 17.18 3.10
N GLU A 28 14.09 18.19 3.95
CA GLU A 28 13.20 19.34 4.02
C GLU A 28 13.02 19.98 2.65
N VAL A 29 11.77 20.23 2.26
CA VAL A 29 11.49 20.94 1.02
C VAL A 29 11.72 22.42 1.27
N ILE A 30 12.55 23.05 0.42
CA ILE A 30 12.77 24.50 0.50
C ILE A 30 11.43 25.20 0.30
N LYS A 31 10.91 25.79 1.37
CA LYS A 31 9.64 26.53 1.36
C LYS A 31 9.79 27.83 0.57
N LYS A 32 9.55 27.76 -0.73
CA LYS A 32 9.22 28.89 -1.60
C LYS A 32 7.75 29.26 -1.43
N ASN A 33 7.48 30.53 -1.16
CA ASN A 33 6.12 31.08 -1.10
C ASN A 33 5.58 31.27 -2.52
N TYR A 34 4.99 30.22 -3.08
CA TYR A 34 4.23 30.32 -4.32
C TYR A 34 2.79 30.77 -4.00
N LYS A 35 2.33 31.86 -4.63
CA LYS A 35 0.97 32.40 -4.41
C LYS A 35 -0.15 31.44 -4.84
N PHE A 36 0.11 30.57 -5.82
CA PHE A 36 -0.91 29.76 -6.49
C PHE A 36 -0.74 28.25 -6.29
N PHE A 37 0.35 27.80 -5.68
CA PHE A 37 0.68 26.38 -5.59
C PHE A 37 0.92 25.96 -4.14
N LYS A 38 0.30 24.85 -3.75
CA LYS A 38 0.65 24.11 -2.53
C LYS A 38 1.50 22.91 -2.93
N TYR A 39 2.48 22.58 -2.11
CA TYR A 39 3.33 21.41 -2.25
C TYR A 39 3.85 21.01 -0.87
N GLY A 40 4.26 19.77 -0.73
CA GLY A 40 4.77 19.20 0.52
C GLY A 40 5.71 18.04 0.23
N LYS A 41 6.20 17.41 1.30
CA LYS A 41 6.97 16.18 1.19
C LYS A 41 6.04 15.05 0.72
N ALA A 42 6.54 14.22 -0.19
CA ALA A 42 5.95 12.91 -0.48
C ALA A 42 6.32 11.90 0.63
N GLN A 43 6.17 12.30 1.89
CA GLN A 43 6.53 11.47 3.02
C GLN A 43 5.51 10.33 3.15
N GLY A 44 5.92 9.12 3.50
CA GLY A 44 4.99 8.01 3.67
C GLY A 44 5.65 6.65 3.46
N ILE A 45 4.83 5.61 3.37
CA ILE A 45 5.30 4.22 3.23
C ILE A 45 4.50 3.53 2.14
N CYS A 46 5.18 2.84 1.23
CA CYS A 46 4.56 1.99 0.21
C CYS A 46 5.02 0.55 0.43
N GLU A 47 4.07 -0.37 0.66
CA GLU A 47 4.35 -1.80 0.81
C GLU A 47 3.70 -2.60 -0.32
N VAL A 48 4.32 -3.73 -0.63
CA VAL A 48 3.76 -4.78 -1.49
C VAL A 48 3.40 -5.97 -0.62
N VAL A 49 2.21 -6.54 -0.87
CA VAL A 49 1.70 -7.72 -0.18
C VAL A 49 1.58 -8.85 -1.20
N LEU A 50 2.40 -9.88 -1.11
CA LEU A 50 2.26 -11.07 -1.95
C LEU A 50 1.29 -12.04 -1.29
N PHE A 51 0.24 -12.43 -2.02
CA PHE A 51 -0.86 -13.20 -1.44
C PHE A 51 -0.57 -14.70 -1.32
N THR A 52 0.43 -15.21 -2.04
CA THR A 52 0.74 -16.64 -2.14
C THR A 52 2.12 -16.88 -2.75
N SER A 53 2.81 -17.96 -2.38
CA SER A 53 4.03 -18.40 -3.07
C SER A 53 3.79 -18.86 -4.53
N ASP A 54 2.61 -19.42 -4.80
CA ASP A 54 2.16 -19.84 -6.13
C ASP A 54 2.11 -18.67 -7.15
N HIS A 55 3.09 -18.63 -8.06
CA HIS A 55 3.31 -17.49 -8.95
C HIS A 55 2.23 -17.31 -10.02
N ASP A 56 1.73 -18.41 -10.55
CA ASP A 56 0.70 -18.43 -11.60
C ASP A 56 -0.70 -18.66 -10.99
N GLY A 57 -0.78 -18.61 -9.66
CA GLY A 57 -1.99 -18.85 -8.91
C GLY A 57 -3.05 -17.79 -9.17
N ILE A 58 -4.31 -18.21 -9.19
CA ILE A 58 -5.43 -17.26 -9.27
C ILE A 58 -6.03 -17.11 -7.87
N MET A 59 -5.93 -15.90 -7.30
CA MET A 59 -6.40 -15.62 -5.95
C MET A 59 -7.87 -16.03 -5.75
N SER A 60 -8.74 -15.76 -6.73
CA SER A 60 -10.18 -16.13 -6.72
C SER A 60 -10.47 -17.63 -6.61
N ARG A 61 -9.46 -18.50 -6.81
CA ARG A 61 -9.57 -19.95 -6.66
C ARG A 61 -9.00 -20.47 -5.34
N LYS A 62 -8.41 -19.61 -4.50
CA LYS A 62 -7.83 -20.00 -3.22
C LYS A 62 -8.94 -20.28 -2.18
N PRO A 63 -8.72 -21.17 -1.20
CA PRO A 63 -9.71 -21.46 -0.18
C PRO A 63 -9.99 -20.24 0.71
N LEU A 64 -11.17 -20.19 1.33
CA LEU A 64 -11.57 -19.10 2.24
C LEU A 64 -10.53 -18.84 3.36
N SER A 65 -9.86 -19.89 3.83
CA SER A 65 -8.79 -19.78 4.83
C SER A 65 -7.66 -18.85 4.39
N ARG A 66 -7.36 -18.77 3.09
CA ARG A 66 -6.36 -17.84 2.53
C ARG A 66 -6.81 -16.39 2.65
N TYR A 67 -8.07 -16.10 2.32
CA TYR A 67 -8.65 -14.77 2.46
C TYR A 67 -8.71 -14.31 3.92
N ILE A 68 -9.06 -15.21 4.85
CA ILE A 68 -9.04 -14.91 6.28
C ILE A 68 -7.63 -14.51 6.73
N LYS A 69 -6.59 -15.20 6.26
CA LYS A 69 -5.20 -14.83 6.57
C LYS A 69 -4.85 -13.47 5.96
N LEU A 70 -5.22 -13.22 4.71
CA LEU A 70 -4.95 -11.95 4.04
C LEU A 70 -5.59 -10.76 4.77
N VAL A 71 -6.86 -10.88 5.19
CA VAL A 71 -7.53 -9.83 5.97
C VAL A 71 -6.86 -9.62 7.33
N LYS A 72 -6.36 -10.68 7.99
CA LYS A 72 -5.58 -10.54 9.22
C LYS A 72 -4.29 -9.76 8.98
N VAL A 73 -3.55 -10.09 7.91
CA VAL A 73 -2.35 -9.35 7.51
C VAL A 73 -2.68 -7.88 7.25
N TRP A 74 -3.73 -7.59 6.48
CA TRP A 74 -4.17 -6.21 6.23
C TRP A 74 -4.51 -5.45 7.50
N ARG A 75 -5.24 -6.07 8.43
CA ARG A 75 -5.56 -5.47 9.72
C ARG A 75 -4.30 -5.14 10.51
N ASP A 76 -3.34 -6.07 10.54
CA ASP A 76 -2.11 -5.91 11.31
C ASP A 76 -1.25 -4.79 10.68
N ARG A 77 -1.07 -4.80 9.34
CA ARG A 77 -0.40 -3.71 8.62
C ARG A 77 -1.07 -2.36 8.81
N TYR A 78 -2.41 -2.30 8.71
CA TYR A 78 -3.18 -1.07 8.91
C TYR A 78 -2.91 -0.46 10.29
N ARG A 79 -2.93 -1.28 11.34
CA ARG A 79 -2.66 -0.84 12.72
C ARG A 79 -1.23 -0.39 12.92
N GLU A 80 -0.26 -1.14 12.39
CA GLU A 80 1.15 -0.80 12.55
C GLU A 80 1.54 0.46 11.78
N LEU A 81 1.08 0.61 10.54
CA LEU A 81 1.35 1.80 9.73
C LEU A 81 0.60 3.02 10.28
N GLY A 82 -0.66 2.86 10.66
CA GLY A 82 -1.49 3.93 11.22
C GLY A 82 -1.08 4.36 12.64
N ALA A 83 -0.25 3.58 13.34
CA ALA A 83 0.32 3.97 14.62
C ALA A 83 1.53 4.91 14.50
N LYS A 84 1.98 5.23 13.28
CA LYS A 84 3.09 6.15 13.05
C LYS A 84 2.58 7.60 13.10
N ASP A 85 3.24 8.45 13.88
CA ASP A 85 2.82 9.84 14.14
C ASP A 85 2.70 10.73 12.88
N PHE A 86 3.33 10.34 11.77
CA PHE A 86 3.31 11.08 10.51
C PHE A 86 2.37 10.47 9.45
N ILE A 87 1.55 9.48 9.81
CA ILE A 87 0.60 8.81 8.93
C ILE A 87 -0.82 9.16 9.36
N ASP A 88 -1.58 9.75 8.44
CA ASP A 88 -2.99 10.10 8.65
C ASP A 88 -3.95 9.09 8.02
N TYR A 89 -3.49 8.36 6.99
CA TYR A 89 -4.35 7.43 6.25
C TYR A 89 -3.60 6.24 5.70
N VAL A 90 -4.16 5.03 5.87
CA VAL A 90 -3.62 3.79 5.29
C VAL A 90 -4.61 3.25 4.25
N PHE A 91 -4.16 3.20 3.00
CA PHE A 91 -4.92 2.72 1.86
C PHE A 91 -4.42 1.35 1.41
N ILE A 92 -5.29 0.34 1.49
CA ILE A 92 -5.01 -1.04 1.06
C ILE A 92 -5.77 -1.29 -0.23
N PHE A 93 -5.07 -1.71 -1.29
CA PHE A 93 -5.68 -1.90 -2.60
C PHE A 93 -5.00 -3.01 -3.42
N GLU A 94 -5.69 -3.47 -4.46
CA GLU A 94 -5.19 -4.42 -5.45
C GLU A 94 -5.51 -3.84 -6.83
N ASN A 95 -4.50 -3.76 -7.70
CA ASN A 95 -4.71 -3.52 -9.13
C ASN A 95 -4.67 -4.89 -9.83
N LYS A 96 -5.71 -5.24 -10.57
CA LYS A 96 -5.83 -6.56 -11.20
C LYS A 96 -6.25 -6.47 -12.66
N GLY A 97 -5.44 -7.11 -13.52
CA GLY A 97 -5.70 -7.28 -14.95
C GLY A 97 -4.64 -6.59 -15.82
N GLU A 98 -4.28 -7.23 -16.94
CA GLU A 98 -3.39 -6.63 -17.94
C GLU A 98 -3.98 -5.34 -18.51
N GLU A 99 -5.31 -5.28 -18.65
CA GLU A 99 -6.05 -4.12 -19.15
C GLU A 99 -5.92 -2.87 -18.27
N VAL A 100 -5.47 -3.01 -17.02
CA VAL A 100 -5.21 -1.89 -16.09
C VAL A 100 -3.72 -1.68 -15.83
N GLY A 101 -2.84 -2.22 -16.68
CA GLY A 101 -1.40 -1.94 -16.66
C GLY A 101 -0.57 -2.80 -15.69
N VAL A 102 -1.09 -3.95 -15.25
CA VAL A 102 -0.34 -4.88 -14.40
C VAL A 102 0.65 -5.68 -15.25
N THR A 103 1.94 -5.40 -15.09
CA THR A 103 3.03 -6.18 -15.73
C THR A 103 3.51 -7.35 -14.87
N LEU A 104 3.11 -7.39 -13.59
CA LEU A 104 3.49 -8.42 -12.63
C LEU A 104 2.31 -9.38 -12.40
N HIS A 105 2.36 -10.56 -13.02
CA HIS A 105 1.25 -11.53 -12.97
C HIS A 105 1.05 -12.19 -11.60
N HIS A 106 2.08 -12.17 -10.76
CA HIS A 106 2.03 -12.75 -9.42
C HIS A 106 0.91 -12.11 -8.58
N PRO A 107 0.08 -12.89 -7.85
CA PRO A 107 -1.00 -12.33 -7.03
C PRO A 107 -0.48 -11.44 -5.90
N HIS A 108 -0.74 -10.14 -6.00
CA HIS A 108 -0.28 -9.17 -5.04
C HIS A 108 -1.24 -8.01 -4.85
N GLY A 109 -1.11 -7.34 -3.71
CA GLY A 109 -1.73 -6.06 -3.42
C GLY A 109 -0.68 -5.07 -2.95
N GLN A 110 -1.14 -3.86 -2.65
CA GLN A 110 -0.31 -2.76 -2.20
C GLN A 110 -0.94 -2.08 -0.99
N ILE A 111 -0.08 -1.49 -0.15
CA ILE A 111 -0.51 -0.67 0.98
C ILE A 111 0.24 0.65 0.92
N TYR A 112 -0.50 1.76 0.82
CA TYR A 112 0.05 3.11 0.81
C TYR A 112 -0.38 3.82 2.08
N ALA A 113 0.59 4.21 2.89
CA ALA A 113 0.39 5.00 4.10
C ALA A 113 0.76 6.47 3.81
N TYR A 114 -0.24 7.34 3.85
CA TYR A 114 -0.15 8.74 3.49
C TYR A 114 -0.06 9.64 4.73
N PRO A 115 0.64 10.78 4.64
CA PRO A 115 0.74 11.79 5.70
C PRO A 115 -0.39 12.84 5.57
N PHE A 116 -1.46 12.48 4.87
CA PHE A 116 -2.66 13.27 4.66
C PHE A 116 -3.81 12.34 4.28
N ILE A 117 -5.05 12.80 4.45
CA ILE A 117 -6.25 12.09 3.99
C ILE A 117 -6.43 12.34 2.48
N PRO A 118 -6.49 11.30 1.62
CA PRO A 118 -6.69 11.49 0.19
C PRO A 118 -8.00 12.24 -0.12
N PRO A 119 -8.04 13.10 -1.17
CA PRO A 119 -9.18 14.00 -1.42
C PRO A 119 -10.55 13.30 -1.55
N ILE A 120 -10.60 12.13 -2.18
CA ILE A 120 -11.84 11.36 -2.33
C ILE A 120 -12.35 10.91 -0.96
N ILE A 121 -11.45 10.44 -0.09
CA ILE A 121 -11.79 9.99 1.25
C ILE A 121 -12.20 11.17 2.14
N GLU A 122 -11.53 12.32 2.01
CA GLU A 122 -11.91 13.55 2.71
C GLU A 122 -13.34 13.96 2.34
N GLN A 123 -13.68 13.93 1.05
CA GLN A 123 -15.03 14.20 0.57
C GLN A 123 -16.08 13.21 1.09
N GLU A 124 -15.75 11.91 1.14
CA GLU A 124 -16.62 10.87 1.70
C GLU A 124 -16.87 11.09 3.20
N LEU A 125 -15.83 11.43 3.96
CA LEU A 125 -15.93 11.75 5.38
C LEU A 125 -16.79 12.98 5.62
N ASP A 126 -16.61 14.04 4.82
CA ASP A 126 -17.43 15.26 4.92
C ASP A 126 -18.89 14.99 4.60
N SER A 127 -19.17 14.13 3.62
CA SER A 127 -20.52 13.75 3.24
C SER A 127 -21.19 12.81 4.25
N SER A 128 -20.40 12.12 5.09
CA SER A 128 -20.89 11.16 6.11
C SER A 128 -21.10 11.80 7.48
N LYS A 129 -20.83 13.10 7.64
CA LYS A 129 -21.10 13.85 8.87
C LYS A 129 -22.59 14.21 8.93
N GLU A 130 -23.40 13.30 9.44
CA GLU A 130 -24.77 13.55 9.95
C GLU A 130 -24.76 13.88 11.45
#